data_AF-A0A963Q6C5-F1
#
_entry.id   AF-A0A963Q6C5-F1
#
_cell.length_a   1.000
_cell.length_b   1.000
_cell.length_c   1.000
_cell.angle_alpha   90.00
_cell.angle_beta   90.00
_cell.angle_gamma   90.00
#
_symmetry.space_group_name_H-M   'P 1'
#
loop_
_entity.id
_entity.type
_entity.pdbx_description
1 polymer ?
#
loop_
_entity_poly.entity_id
_entity_poly.type
_entity_poly.pdbx_seq_one_letter_code
_entity_poly.pdbx_strand_id
1 'polypeptide(L)'
;RKCFITNAPIAGLFTVFARSEPGTTGASGVSAFLIERGTPGLHTPPAYRKMGQHGSPVGEVVLERCRVPASAIVGDAPGQGFRTAMKALNKQRINLAALCVGPAIRLVDEMVRFAATRKQFGQPIGEFQLVQQMIAESNTEVHAARALVLETARKRDAGADVTMEASMCKLFASEMCGRVADRAVQVFGGSGYIADNVAERFYRDVRLFRLYEGTSQIHLVNIARRTMARARAAEHAGA
;
A
#
# COMPACT_ATOMS: atom_id res chain seq x y z
N ARG A 1 21.63 3.56 -8.32
CA ARG A 1 21.06 3.48 -6.94
C ARG A 1 19.54 3.35 -7.01
N LYS A 2 18.96 2.52 -6.14
CA LYS A 2 17.51 2.35 -5.92
C LYS A 2 17.25 2.49 -4.42
N CYS A 3 16.13 3.13 -4.05
CA CYS A 3 15.81 3.48 -2.67
C CYS A 3 14.48 2.86 -2.25
N PHE A 4 14.28 2.74 -0.93
CA PHE A 4 13.04 2.23 -0.32
C PHE A 4 12.66 0.82 -0.77
N ILE A 5 13.67 -0.03 -0.94
CA ILE A 5 13.49 -1.39 -1.43
C ILE A 5 13.22 -2.31 -0.24
N THR A 6 11.96 -2.75 -0.11
CA THR A 6 11.57 -3.78 0.85
C THR A 6 12.35 -5.06 0.59
N ASN A 7 12.80 -5.70 1.67
CA ASN A 7 13.65 -6.88 1.69
C ASN A 7 15.06 -6.70 1.11
N ALA A 8 15.48 -5.49 0.71
CA ALA A 8 16.85 -5.31 0.20
C ALA A 8 17.96 -5.85 1.11
N PRO A 9 17.87 -5.76 2.45
CA PRO A 9 18.90 -6.34 3.32
C PRO A 9 18.99 -7.88 3.28
N ILE A 10 17.93 -8.58 2.84
CA ILE A 10 17.83 -10.05 2.95
C ILE A 10 17.53 -10.77 1.62
N ALA A 11 17.16 -10.04 0.56
CA ALA A 11 16.76 -10.64 -0.71
C ALA A 11 17.95 -11.31 -1.43
N GLY A 12 17.76 -12.52 -1.96
CA GLY A 12 18.77 -13.19 -2.81
C GLY A 12 18.74 -12.76 -4.28
N LEU A 13 17.60 -12.22 -4.74
CA LEU A 13 17.37 -11.82 -6.13
C LEU A 13 16.61 -10.49 -6.17
N PHE A 14 16.98 -9.63 -7.13
CA PHE A 14 16.39 -8.31 -7.31
C PHE A 14 15.78 -8.16 -8.71
N THR A 15 14.52 -7.74 -8.78
CA THR A 15 13.91 -7.24 -10.01
C THR A 15 14.22 -5.76 -10.16
N VAL A 16 15.14 -5.41 -11.04
CA VAL A 16 15.62 -4.04 -11.23
C VAL A 16 15.07 -3.46 -12.52
N PHE A 17 14.37 -2.33 -12.40
CA PHE A 17 13.95 -1.54 -13.57
C PHE A 17 15.02 -0.52 -13.92
N ALA A 18 15.58 -0.58 -15.13
CA ALA A 18 16.59 0.36 -15.60
C ALA A 18 16.27 0.84 -17.01
N ARG A 19 16.62 2.09 -17.32
CA ARG A 19 16.49 2.63 -18.67
C ARG A 19 17.51 1.94 -19.56
N SER A 20 17.04 1.23 -20.57
CA SER A 20 17.88 0.52 -21.55
C SER A 20 17.97 1.26 -22.88
N GLU A 21 17.02 2.15 -23.17
CA GLU A 21 16.97 2.92 -24.41
C GLU A 21 17.22 4.41 -24.12
N PRO A 22 18.39 4.96 -24.49
CA PRO A 22 18.68 6.38 -24.37
C PRO A 22 17.69 7.24 -25.18
N GLY A 23 17.41 8.46 -24.72
CA GLY A 23 16.56 9.41 -25.44
C GLY A 23 15.04 9.15 -25.39
N THR A 24 14.61 7.98 -24.91
CA THR A 24 13.19 7.67 -24.72
C THR A 24 12.66 8.27 -23.42
N THR A 25 11.38 8.66 -23.42
CA THR A 25 10.67 9.12 -22.23
C THR A 25 9.65 8.08 -21.76
N GLY A 26 9.33 8.10 -20.47
CA GLY A 26 8.33 7.21 -19.89
C GLY A 26 8.71 5.73 -19.87
N ALA A 27 7.66 4.92 -19.88
CA ALA A 27 7.65 3.48 -19.61
C ALA A 27 8.31 2.60 -20.67
N SER A 28 8.22 2.99 -21.95
CA SER A 28 8.68 2.18 -23.08
C SER A 28 10.19 1.98 -23.10
N GLY A 29 10.95 2.97 -22.60
CA GLY A 29 12.41 2.91 -22.54
C GLY A 29 13.00 2.13 -21.37
N VAL A 30 12.16 1.50 -20.54
CA VAL A 30 12.57 0.84 -19.31
C VAL A 30 12.47 -0.67 -19.46
N SER A 31 13.59 -1.35 -19.20
CA SER A 31 13.67 -2.81 -19.11
C SER A 31 13.67 -3.26 -17.65
N ALA A 32 13.25 -4.50 -17.43
CA ALA A 32 13.34 -5.17 -16.14
C ALA A 32 14.40 -6.27 -16.20
N PHE A 33 15.24 -6.34 -15.17
CA PHE A 33 16.35 -7.28 -15.06
C PHE A 33 16.25 -8.07 -13.77
N LEU A 34 16.62 -9.34 -13.81
CA LEU A 34 16.85 -10.16 -12.62
C LEU A 34 18.34 -10.11 -12.27
N ILE A 35 18.67 -9.59 -11.09
CA ILE A 35 20.07 -9.44 -10.65
C ILE A 35 20.23 -10.14 -9.31
N GLU A 36 21.13 -11.11 -9.25
CA GLU A 36 21.39 -11.89 -8.03
C GLU A 36 22.24 -11.10 -7.02
N ARG A 37 21.99 -11.33 -5.73
CA ARG A 37 22.88 -10.88 -4.67
C ARG A 37 24.26 -11.50 -4.89
N GLY A 38 25.31 -10.68 -4.76
CA GLY A 38 26.69 -11.10 -5.00
C GLY A 38 27.19 -10.78 -6.40
N THR A 39 26.31 -10.34 -7.32
CA THR A 39 26.74 -9.77 -8.61
C THR A 39 27.75 -8.64 -8.34
N PRO A 40 28.96 -8.66 -8.93
CA PRO A 40 29.96 -7.61 -8.70
C PRO A 40 29.39 -6.21 -8.96
N GLY A 41 29.62 -5.30 -8.01
CA GLY A 41 29.08 -3.93 -8.04
C GLY A 41 27.69 -3.77 -7.44
N LEU A 42 26.97 -4.86 -7.14
CA LEU A 42 25.71 -4.80 -6.40
C LEU A 42 25.98 -4.90 -4.91
N HIS A 43 25.53 -3.91 -4.15
CA HIS A 43 25.57 -3.98 -2.69
C HIS A 43 24.36 -3.28 -2.05
N THR A 44 24.08 -3.68 -0.81
CA THR A 44 22.94 -3.19 -0.03
C THR A 44 23.45 -2.61 1.29
N PRO A 45 23.52 -1.26 1.41
CA PRO A 45 23.86 -0.60 2.66
C PRO A 45 22.95 -1.00 3.84
N PRO A 46 23.33 -0.65 5.08
CA PRO A 46 22.51 -0.91 6.26
C PRO A 46 21.06 -0.45 6.09
N ALA A 47 20.13 -1.22 6.66
CA ALA A 47 18.70 -0.96 6.57
C ALA A 47 18.32 0.40 7.17
N TYR A 48 17.26 1.01 6.64
CA TYR A 48 16.71 2.23 7.20
C TYR A 48 16.05 1.98 8.57
N ARG A 49 16.25 2.93 9.49
CA ARG A 49 15.39 3.07 10.67
C ARG A 49 14.10 3.76 10.25
N LYS A 50 12.96 3.13 10.56
CA LYS A 50 11.63 3.55 10.08
C LYS A 50 10.73 3.92 11.25
N MET A 51 9.70 4.73 10.96
CA MET A 51 8.63 5.03 11.91
C MET A 51 7.90 3.75 12.37
N GLY A 52 7.47 2.91 11.42
CA GLY A 52 6.79 1.65 11.69
C GLY A 52 7.26 0.53 10.77
N GLN A 53 6.54 -0.60 10.82
CA GLN A 53 6.83 -1.84 10.13
C GLN A 53 8.27 -2.32 10.39
N HIS A 54 8.67 -2.32 11.66
CA HIS A 54 10.04 -2.65 12.07
C HIS A 54 10.47 -4.06 11.66
N GLY A 55 9.53 -5.01 11.64
CA GLY A 55 9.78 -6.38 11.16
C GLY A 55 10.01 -6.51 9.65
N SER A 56 9.79 -5.45 8.87
CA SER A 56 10.05 -5.43 7.43
C SER A 56 11.35 -4.68 7.14
N PRO A 57 12.46 -5.36 6.79
CA PRO A 57 13.71 -4.69 6.48
C PRO A 57 13.59 -3.94 5.15
N VAL A 58 13.97 -2.66 5.14
CA VAL A 58 13.93 -1.80 3.95
C VAL A 58 15.28 -1.10 3.84
N GLY A 59 15.82 -1.02 2.63
CA GLY A 59 17.09 -0.35 2.41
C GLY A 59 17.27 0.09 0.98
N GLU A 60 18.53 0.21 0.61
CA GLU A 60 18.95 0.62 -0.72
C GLU A 60 19.53 -0.56 -1.48
N VAL A 61 19.45 -0.45 -2.81
CA VAL A 61 20.22 -1.30 -3.73
C VAL A 61 21.10 -0.38 -4.55
N VAL A 62 22.41 -0.48 -4.32
CA VAL A 62 23.42 0.24 -5.09
C VAL A 62 23.89 -0.70 -6.19
N LEU A 63 23.97 -0.15 -7.41
CA LEU A 63 24.43 -0.86 -8.60
C LEU A 63 25.55 -0.03 -9.23
N GLU A 64 26.78 -0.50 -9.10
CA GLU A 64 27.99 0.16 -9.58
C GLU A 64 28.69 -0.71 -10.62
N ARG A 65 28.50 -0.38 -11.91
CA ARG A 65 29.10 -1.14 -13.03
C ARG A 65 28.77 -2.64 -12.99
N CYS A 66 27.58 -3.01 -12.51
CA CYS A 66 27.09 -4.38 -12.54
C CYS A 66 26.99 -4.90 -13.98
N ARG A 67 27.55 -6.07 -14.22
CA ARG A 67 27.44 -6.80 -15.49
C ARG A 67 26.49 -7.98 -15.29
N VAL A 68 25.50 -8.09 -16.17
CA VAL A 68 24.52 -9.17 -16.18
C VAL A 68 24.35 -9.71 -17.60
N PRO A 69 24.06 -11.02 -17.78
CA PRO A 69 23.86 -11.59 -19.10
C PRO A 69 22.56 -11.09 -19.73
N ALA A 70 22.43 -11.20 -21.05
CA ALA A 70 21.19 -10.86 -21.76
C ALA A 70 19.98 -11.68 -21.28
N SER A 71 20.22 -12.92 -20.83
CA SER A 71 19.20 -13.80 -20.24
C SER A 71 18.61 -13.28 -18.92
N ALA A 72 19.22 -12.26 -18.30
CA ALA A 72 18.66 -11.61 -17.11
C ALA A 72 17.47 -10.69 -17.44
N ILE A 73 17.21 -10.39 -18.72
CA ILE A 73 16.09 -9.53 -19.14
C ILE A 73 14.76 -10.27 -18.96
N VAL A 74 13.82 -9.64 -18.26
CA VAL A 74 12.46 -10.16 -18.11
C VAL A 74 11.63 -9.82 -19.34
N GLY A 75 11.03 -10.85 -19.93
CA GLY A 75 10.19 -10.71 -21.13
C GLY A 75 10.97 -10.82 -22.44
N ASP A 76 12.10 -11.52 -22.42
CA ASP A 76 12.94 -11.95 -23.56
C ASP A 76 13.58 -10.84 -24.41
N ALA A 77 13.10 -9.59 -24.32
CA ALA A 77 13.61 -8.46 -25.05
C ALA A 77 13.58 -7.15 -24.23
N PRO A 78 14.50 -6.21 -24.51
CA PRO A 78 14.44 -4.86 -23.95
C PRO A 78 13.08 -4.16 -24.16
N GLY A 79 12.68 -3.30 -23.22
CA GLY A 79 11.46 -2.48 -23.30
C GLY A 79 10.15 -3.22 -22.98
N GLN A 80 10.15 -4.55 -22.94
CA GLN A 80 8.95 -5.36 -22.64
C GLN A 80 8.65 -5.45 -21.13
N GLY A 81 9.69 -5.51 -20.29
CA GLY A 81 9.57 -5.81 -18.86
C GLY A 81 8.73 -4.82 -18.04
N PHE A 82 8.72 -3.53 -18.42
CA PHE A 82 7.94 -2.53 -17.69
C PHE A 82 6.42 -2.75 -17.82
N ARG A 83 5.93 -3.05 -19.04
CA ARG A 83 4.50 -3.31 -19.25
C ARG A 83 4.03 -4.53 -18.47
N THR A 84 4.84 -5.58 -18.43
CA THR A 84 4.57 -6.78 -17.65
C THR A 84 4.51 -6.48 -16.15
N ALA A 85 5.42 -5.65 -15.63
CA ALA A 85 5.39 -5.22 -14.23
C ALA A 85 4.15 -4.40 -13.87
N MET A 86 3.67 -3.53 -14.78
CA MET A 86 2.45 -2.75 -14.56
C MET A 86 1.21 -3.65 -14.41
N LYS A 87 1.16 -4.81 -15.07
CA LYS A 87 0.07 -5.79 -14.88
C LYS A 87 0.07 -6.37 -13.45
N ALA A 88 1.26 -6.59 -12.88
CA ALA A 88 1.40 -7.09 -11.51
C ALA A 88 0.96 -6.04 -10.46
N LEU A 89 1.14 -4.75 -10.73
CA LEU A 89 0.80 -3.68 -9.79
C LEU A 89 -0.69 -3.60 -9.44
N ASN A 90 -1.59 -3.87 -10.38
CA ASN A 90 -3.03 -3.85 -10.08
C ASN A 90 -3.42 -4.93 -9.07
N LYS A 91 -2.88 -6.14 -9.21
CA LYS A 91 -3.03 -7.22 -8.22
C LYS A 91 -2.47 -6.78 -6.86
N GLN A 92 -1.28 -6.18 -6.88
CA GLN A 92 -0.60 -5.73 -5.67
C GLN A 92 -1.38 -4.64 -4.91
N ARG A 93 -2.03 -3.72 -5.61
CA ARG A 93 -2.87 -2.67 -5.01
C ARG A 93 -4.10 -3.23 -4.30
N ILE A 94 -4.73 -4.26 -4.86
CA ILE A 94 -5.86 -4.95 -4.23
C ILE A 94 -5.38 -5.70 -2.97
N ASN A 95 -4.24 -6.41 -3.06
CA ASN A 95 -3.63 -7.07 -1.91
C ASN A 95 -3.28 -6.07 -0.80
N LEU A 96 -2.71 -4.91 -1.17
CA LEU A 96 -2.39 -3.87 -0.20
C LEU A 96 -3.66 -3.30 0.45
N ALA A 97 -4.73 -3.10 -0.31
CA ALA A 97 -6.00 -2.67 0.25
C ALA A 97 -6.56 -3.69 1.25
N ALA A 98 -6.44 -4.99 0.96
CA ALA A 98 -6.78 -6.05 1.92
C ALA A 98 -5.89 -6.00 3.18
N LEU A 99 -4.58 -5.75 3.01
CA LEU A 99 -3.64 -5.57 4.13
C LEU A 99 -4.02 -4.37 5.02
N CYS A 100 -4.67 -3.34 4.49
CA CYS A 100 -5.16 -2.21 5.29
C CYS A 100 -6.37 -2.59 6.18
N VAL A 101 -7.19 -3.54 5.73
CA VAL A 101 -8.40 -3.97 6.45
C VAL A 101 -8.05 -4.74 7.72
N GLY A 102 -7.04 -5.60 7.70
CA GLY A 102 -6.66 -6.44 8.85
C GLY A 102 -6.31 -5.64 10.13
N PRO A 103 -5.33 -4.71 10.09
CA PRO A 103 -5.01 -3.83 11.21
C PRO A 103 -6.20 -3.01 11.68
N ALA A 104 -7.05 -2.55 10.75
CA ALA A 104 -8.22 -1.76 11.11
C ALA A 104 -9.27 -2.58 11.88
N ILE A 105 -9.52 -3.83 11.49
CA ILE A 105 -10.35 -4.76 12.28
C ILE A 105 -9.76 -4.91 13.69
N ARG A 106 -8.45 -5.19 13.78
CA ARG A 106 -7.79 -5.35 15.08
C ARG A 106 -7.93 -4.10 15.95
N LEU A 107 -7.76 -2.92 15.38
CA LEU A 107 -7.88 -1.65 16.11
C LEU A 107 -9.30 -1.40 16.62
N VAL A 108 -10.33 -1.75 15.84
CA VAL A 108 -11.72 -1.68 16.30
C VAL A 108 -11.94 -2.60 17.51
N ASP A 109 -11.46 -3.84 17.46
CA ASP A 109 -11.57 -4.77 18.58
C ASP A 109 -10.86 -4.26 19.85
N GLU A 110 -9.68 -3.67 19.69
CA GLU A 110 -8.92 -3.04 20.77
C GLU A 110 -9.67 -1.84 21.37
N MET A 111 -10.23 -0.96 20.52
CA MET A 111 -11.03 0.19 20.96
C MET A 111 -12.25 -0.25 21.77
N VAL A 112 -13.02 -1.22 21.27
CA VAL A 112 -14.23 -1.73 21.94
C VAL A 112 -13.88 -2.32 23.31
N ARG A 113 -12.84 -3.17 23.37
CA ARG A 113 -12.42 -3.81 24.63
C ARG A 113 -11.96 -2.79 25.67
N PHE A 114 -11.16 -1.81 25.25
CA PHE A 114 -10.71 -0.74 26.13
C PHE A 114 -11.90 0.12 26.60
N ALA A 115 -12.76 0.53 25.68
CA ALA A 115 -13.89 1.40 25.97
C ALA A 115 -14.94 0.78 26.91
N ALA A 116 -15.14 -0.55 26.83
CA ALA A 116 -16.05 -1.29 27.69
C ALA A 116 -15.58 -1.39 29.16
N THR A 117 -14.28 -1.25 29.41
CA THR A 117 -13.69 -1.50 30.74
C THR A 117 -13.14 -0.24 31.40
N ARG A 118 -12.58 0.70 30.62
CA ARG A 118 -12.01 1.93 31.14
C ARG A 118 -13.12 2.84 31.66
N LYS A 119 -13.05 3.25 32.92
CA LYS A 119 -14.03 4.15 33.54
C LYS A 119 -13.54 5.59 33.64
N GLN A 120 -14.40 6.54 33.29
CA GLN A 120 -14.27 7.97 33.61
C GLN A 120 -15.64 8.51 34.00
N PHE A 121 -15.65 9.49 34.91
CA PHE A 121 -16.90 10.10 35.41
C PHE A 121 -17.95 9.06 35.86
N GLY A 122 -17.49 7.98 36.52
CA GLY A 122 -18.35 6.96 37.10
C GLY A 122 -18.83 5.82 36.17
N GLN A 123 -18.57 5.88 34.86
CA GLN A 123 -19.05 4.87 33.90
C GLN A 123 -17.98 4.45 32.88
N PRO A 124 -18.13 3.29 32.22
CA PRO A 124 -17.28 2.92 31.09
C PRO A 124 -17.27 4.02 30.02
N ILE A 125 -16.11 4.29 29.42
CA ILE A 125 -16.02 5.36 28.41
C ILE A 125 -16.82 5.03 27.14
N GLY A 126 -17.13 3.75 26.91
CA GLY A 126 -18.02 3.29 25.85
C GLY A 126 -19.46 3.75 25.98
N GLU A 127 -19.87 4.32 27.13
CA GLU A 127 -21.21 4.91 27.33
C GLU A 127 -21.28 6.38 26.86
N PHE A 128 -20.14 7.02 26.56
CA PHE A 128 -20.13 8.38 26.04
C PHE A 128 -20.36 8.38 24.53
N GLN A 129 -21.34 9.16 24.07
CA GLN A 129 -21.78 9.22 22.68
C GLN A 129 -20.65 9.48 21.67
N LEU A 130 -19.67 10.35 22.01
CA LEU A 130 -18.55 10.65 21.11
C LEU A 130 -17.54 9.50 21.01
N VAL A 131 -17.42 8.65 22.04
CA VAL A 131 -16.64 7.40 21.96
C VAL A 131 -17.37 6.38 21.10
N GLN A 132 -18.69 6.25 21.29
CA GLN A 132 -19.54 5.38 20.47
C GLN A 132 -19.49 5.77 18.99
N GLN A 133 -19.51 7.07 18.69
CA GLN A 133 -19.37 7.58 17.32
C GLN A 133 -18.06 7.12 16.68
N MET A 134 -16.91 7.28 17.35
CA MET A 134 -15.62 6.85 16.79
C MET A 134 -15.58 5.36 16.49
N ILE A 135 -16.17 4.53 17.37
CA ILE A 135 -16.25 3.07 17.17
C ILE A 135 -17.19 2.75 16.00
N ALA A 136 -18.38 3.37 15.95
CA ALA A 136 -19.38 3.13 14.91
C ALA A 136 -18.88 3.53 13.52
N GLU A 137 -18.27 4.71 13.38
CA GLU A 137 -17.65 5.17 12.14
C GLU A 137 -16.53 4.24 11.71
N SER A 138 -15.64 3.86 12.62
CA SER A 138 -14.51 2.96 12.32
C SER A 138 -14.99 1.59 11.84
N ASN A 139 -15.95 0.98 12.53
CA ASN A 139 -16.48 -0.31 12.14
C ASN A 139 -17.17 -0.25 10.75
N THR A 140 -17.99 0.78 10.53
CA THR A 140 -18.69 1.00 9.25
C THR A 140 -17.71 1.16 8.10
N GLU A 141 -16.69 1.99 8.26
CA GLU A 141 -15.68 2.23 7.23
C GLU A 141 -14.85 0.96 6.92
N VAL A 142 -14.54 0.13 7.94
CA VAL A 142 -13.86 -1.17 7.77
C VAL A 142 -14.71 -2.12 6.93
N HIS A 143 -16.00 -2.23 7.23
CA HIS A 143 -16.94 -3.06 6.46
C HIS A 143 -17.05 -2.58 5.00
N ALA A 144 -17.14 -1.27 4.78
CA ALA A 144 -17.17 -0.69 3.43
C ALA A 144 -15.89 -1.01 2.64
N ALA A 145 -14.72 -0.88 3.27
CA ALA A 145 -13.44 -1.18 2.63
C ALA A 145 -13.34 -2.68 2.26
N ARG A 146 -13.74 -3.55 3.19
CA ARG A 146 -13.75 -5.00 2.96
C ARG A 146 -14.65 -5.38 1.80
N ALA A 147 -15.85 -4.80 1.72
CA ALA A 147 -16.77 -5.04 0.62
C ALA A 147 -16.18 -4.60 -0.73
N LEU A 148 -15.62 -3.39 -0.80
CA LEU A 148 -14.99 -2.85 -2.00
C LEU A 148 -13.82 -3.73 -2.49
N VAL A 149 -12.96 -4.18 -1.56
CA VAL A 149 -11.82 -5.05 -1.87
C VAL A 149 -12.28 -6.40 -2.39
N LEU A 150 -13.22 -7.06 -1.71
CA LEU A 150 -13.71 -8.39 -2.12
C LEU A 150 -14.43 -8.34 -3.47
N GLU A 151 -15.25 -7.33 -3.70
CA GLU A 151 -15.93 -7.12 -4.98
C GLU A 151 -14.93 -6.91 -6.13
N THR A 152 -13.91 -6.07 -5.91
CA THR A 152 -12.87 -5.82 -6.91
C THR A 152 -12.02 -7.07 -7.17
N ALA A 153 -11.70 -7.84 -6.13
CA ALA A 153 -11.00 -9.11 -6.28
C ALA A 153 -11.80 -10.12 -7.11
N ARG A 154 -13.11 -10.28 -6.84
CA ARG A 154 -13.99 -11.15 -7.64
C ARG A 154 -14.04 -10.75 -9.10
N LYS A 155 -14.21 -9.46 -9.41
CA LYS A 155 -14.17 -8.94 -10.78
C LYS A 155 -12.85 -9.24 -11.49
N ARG A 156 -11.73 -9.07 -10.77
CA ARG A 156 -10.40 -9.38 -11.30
C ARG A 156 -10.27 -10.86 -11.64
N ASP A 157 -10.70 -11.74 -10.73
CA ASP A 157 -10.60 -13.18 -10.91
C ASP A 157 -11.53 -13.69 -12.03
N ALA A 158 -12.63 -12.98 -12.30
CA ALA A 158 -13.48 -13.16 -13.48
C ALA A 158 -12.89 -12.57 -14.79
N GLY A 159 -11.67 -12.01 -14.76
CA GLY A 159 -10.98 -11.49 -15.95
C GLY A 159 -11.37 -10.06 -16.35
N ALA A 160 -12.15 -9.33 -15.55
CA ALA A 160 -12.53 -7.96 -15.86
C ALA A 160 -11.36 -6.97 -15.69
N ASP A 161 -11.36 -5.86 -16.45
CA ASP A 161 -10.46 -4.73 -16.18
C ASP A 161 -10.89 -4.01 -14.90
N VAL A 162 -10.08 -4.17 -13.85
CA VAL A 162 -10.28 -3.56 -12.53
C VAL A 162 -9.31 -2.42 -12.25
N THR A 163 -8.70 -1.82 -13.27
CA THR A 163 -7.63 -0.83 -13.03
C THR A 163 -8.11 0.41 -12.26
N MET A 164 -9.35 0.86 -12.51
CA MET A 164 -9.93 1.98 -11.77
C MET A 164 -10.28 1.56 -10.34
N GLU A 165 -10.93 0.42 -10.20
CA GLU A 165 -11.40 -0.17 -8.95
C GLU A 165 -10.23 -0.52 -8.02
N ALA A 166 -9.10 -0.99 -8.55
CA ALA A 166 -7.87 -1.23 -7.79
C ALA A 166 -7.30 0.08 -7.19
N SER A 167 -7.41 1.20 -7.91
CA SER A 167 -7.01 2.51 -7.37
C SER A 167 -7.98 2.99 -6.29
N MET A 168 -9.29 2.78 -6.49
CA MET A 168 -10.32 3.09 -5.48
C MET A 168 -10.12 2.26 -4.21
N CYS A 169 -9.87 0.95 -4.34
CA CYS A 169 -9.56 0.05 -3.23
C CYS A 169 -8.38 0.58 -2.41
N LYS A 170 -7.24 0.82 -3.08
CA LYS A 170 -6.02 1.29 -2.43
C LYS A 170 -6.29 2.60 -1.70
N LEU A 171 -6.85 3.60 -2.39
CA LEU A 171 -7.12 4.92 -1.82
C LEU A 171 -8.04 4.81 -0.59
N PHE A 172 -9.21 4.19 -0.75
CA PHE A 172 -10.20 4.12 0.31
C PHE A 172 -9.69 3.35 1.53
N ALA A 173 -9.14 2.14 1.32
CA ALA A 173 -8.72 1.29 2.42
C ALA A 173 -7.52 1.88 3.18
N SER A 174 -6.56 2.51 2.49
CA SER A 174 -5.38 3.10 3.15
C SER A 174 -5.72 4.37 3.95
N GLU A 175 -6.62 5.23 3.46
CA GLU A 175 -7.07 6.40 4.21
C GLU A 175 -7.97 6.02 5.39
N MET A 176 -8.88 5.05 5.20
CA MET A 176 -9.70 4.49 6.28
C MET A 176 -8.83 3.92 7.40
N CYS A 177 -7.85 3.09 7.06
CA CYS A 177 -6.96 2.47 8.05
C CYS A 177 -6.22 3.54 8.88
N GLY A 178 -5.80 4.63 8.24
CA GLY A 178 -5.22 5.79 8.92
C GLY A 178 -6.19 6.46 9.91
N ARG A 179 -7.44 6.70 9.51
CA ARG A 179 -8.47 7.28 10.40
C ARG A 179 -8.79 6.38 11.58
N VAL A 180 -8.92 5.06 11.35
CA VAL A 180 -9.18 4.08 12.41
C VAL A 180 -8.03 4.04 13.41
N ALA A 181 -6.77 4.05 12.95
CA ALA A 181 -5.62 4.09 13.84
C ALA A 181 -5.54 5.38 14.66
N ASP A 182 -5.86 6.53 14.05
CA ASP A 182 -5.90 7.82 14.74
C ASP A 182 -6.99 7.85 15.83
N ARG A 183 -8.22 7.44 15.49
CA ARG A 183 -9.32 7.28 16.46
C ARG A 183 -8.96 6.30 17.58
N ALA A 184 -8.22 5.23 17.28
CA ALA A 184 -7.77 4.30 18.30
C ALA A 184 -6.81 4.95 19.30
N VAL A 185 -5.83 5.73 18.85
CA VAL A 185 -4.99 6.51 19.76
C VAL A 185 -5.84 7.43 20.65
N GLN A 186 -6.85 8.08 20.06
CA GLN A 186 -7.76 8.97 20.78
C GLN A 186 -8.61 8.23 21.84
N VAL A 187 -9.18 7.07 21.52
CA VAL A 187 -9.98 6.25 22.46
C VAL A 187 -9.13 5.75 23.63
N PHE A 188 -7.87 5.39 23.38
CA PHE A 188 -6.93 4.99 24.43
C PHE A 188 -6.38 6.17 25.25
N GLY A 189 -6.61 7.41 24.80
CA GLY A 189 -6.15 8.64 25.45
C GLY A 189 -4.63 8.67 25.61
N GLY A 190 -4.14 9.16 26.76
CA GLY A 190 -2.71 9.24 27.04
C GLY A 190 -1.96 7.91 26.85
N SER A 191 -2.57 6.79 27.26
CA SER A 191 -1.98 5.46 27.08
C SER A 191 -1.80 5.07 25.61
N GLY A 192 -2.67 5.58 24.72
CA GLY A 192 -2.59 5.34 23.28
C GLY A 192 -1.40 6.04 22.62
N TYR A 193 -0.79 7.02 23.29
CA TYR A 193 0.39 7.75 22.82
C TYR A 193 1.71 7.16 23.35
N ILE A 194 1.66 6.39 24.44
CA ILE A 194 2.85 5.78 25.02
C ILE A 194 3.32 4.63 24.13
N ALA A 195 4.65 4.55 23.93
CA ALA A 195 5.28 3.45 23.21
C ALA A 195 4.85 2.09 23.78
N ASP A 196 4.87 1.07 22.92
CA ASP A 196 4.43 -0.30 23.21
C ASP A 196 2.92 -0.48 23.40
N ASN A 197 2.14 0.61 23.38
CA ASN A 197 0.69 0.49 23.22
C ASN A 197 0.32 0.00 21.81
N VAL A 198 -0.71 -0.84 21.73
CA VAL A 198 -1.21 -1.38 20.46
C VAL A 198 -1.64 -0.28 19.47
N ALA A 199 -2.31 0.77 19.94
CA ALA A 199 -2.77 1.88 19.12
C ALA A 199 -1.59 2.67 18.54
N GLU A 200 -0.62 3.02 19.38
CA GLU A 200 0.64 3.69 19.00
C GLU A 200 1.39 2.91 17.91
N ARG A 201 1.58 1.60 18.13
CA ARG A 201 2.32 0.74 17.20
C ARG A 201 1.63 0.70 15.84
N PHE A 202 0.32 0.43 15.82
CA PHE A 202 -0.42 0.37 14.57
C PHE A 202 -0.47 1.74 13.87
N TYR A 203 -0.60 2.85 14.61
CA TYR A 203 -0.54 4.20 14.02
C TYR A 203 0.73 4.40 13.20
N ARG A 204 1.90 4.01 13.76
CA ARG A 204 3.18 4.05 13.06
C ARG A 204 3.23 3.11 11.85
N ASP A 205 2.72 1.88 12.01
CA ASP A 205 2.80 0.85 10.98
C ASP A 205 1.92 1.17 9.76
N VAL A 206 0.69 1.65 9.98
CA VAL A 206 -0.28 1.90 8.90
C VAL A 206 -0.02 3.21 8.17
N ARG A 207 0.76 4.12 8.76
CA ARG A 207 1.09 5.42 8.13
C ARG A 207 1.71 5.25 6.74
N LEU A 208 2.50 4.20 6.53
CA LEU A 208 3.17 3.92 5.27
C LEU A 208 2.20 3.56 4.13
N PHE A 209 1.01 3.04 4.44
CA PHE A 209 0.05 2.56 3.44
C PHE A 209 -0.41 3.65 2.46
N ARG A 210 -0.34 4.91 2.87
CA ARG A 210 -0.68 6.09 2.05
C ARG A 210 0.45 6.56 1.13
N LEU A 211 1.65 5.98 1.24
CA LEU A 211 2.85 6.43 0.54
C LEU A 211 3.30 5.46 -0.56
N TYR A 212 3.47 4.19 -0.23
CA TYR A 212 3.96 3.19 -1.18
C TYR A 212 2.86 2.63 -2.10
N GLU A 213 3.25 1.89 -3.15
CA GLU A 213 2.34 1.34 -4.17
C GLU A 213 1.46 2.39 -4.89
N GLY A 214 1.88 3.65 -4.82
CA GLY A 214 1.16 4.83 -5.30
C GLY A 214 0.62 5.65 -4.15
N THR A 215 0.96 6.94 -4.07
CA THR A 215 0.41 7.80 -3.01
C THR A 215 -1.10 7.98 -3.19
N SER A 216 -1.79 8.40 -2.13
CA SER A 216 -3.23 8.73 -2.21
C SER A 216 -3.52 9.73 -3.35
N GLN A 217 -2.65 10.72 -3.53
CA GLN A 217 -2.78 11.74 -4.59
C GLN A 217 -2.64 11.13 -5.99
N ILE A 218 -1.71 10.19 -6.18
CA ILE A 218 -1.57 9.49 -7.46
C ILE A 218 -2.81 8.66 -7.79
N HIS A 219 -3.42 8.03 -6.79
CA HIS A 219 -4.68 7.31 -7.01
C HIS A 219 -5.85 8.24 -7.33
N LEU A 220 -5.95 9.40 -6.67
CA LEU A 220 -6.93 10.43 -7.03
C LEU A 220 -6.80 10.87 -8.49
N VAL A 221 -5.58 11.17 -8.94
CA VAL A 221 -5.31 11.54 -10.35
C VAL A 221 -5.70 10.41 -11.31
N ASN A 222 -5.35 9.17 -10.98
CA ASN A 222 -5.68 8.01 -11.82
C ASN A 222 -7.18 7.75 -11.91
N ILE A 223 -7.89 7.88 -10.79
CA ILE A 223 -9.35 7.74 -10.73
C ILE A 223 -9.99 8.84 -11.57
N ALA A 224 -9.65 10.11 -11.32
CA ALA A 224 -10.20 11.24 -12.06
C ALA A 224 -10.00 11.09 -13.58
N ARG A 225 -8.78 10.76 -14.01
CA ARG A 225 -8.48 10.55 -15.44
C ARG A 225 -9.35 9.46 -16.06
N ARG A 226 -9.52 8.32 -15.37
CA ARG A 226 -10.31 7.18 -15.88
C ARG A 226 -11.81 7.46 -15.88
N THR A 227 -12.32 8.12 -14.85
CA THR A 227 -13.72 8.54 -14.79
C THR A 227 -14.07 9.46 -15.96
N MET A 228 -13.24 10.49 -16.21
CA MET A 228 -13.46 11.41 -17.32
C MET A 228 -13.35 10.73 -18.69
N ALA A 229 -12.42 9.79 -18.85
CA ALA A 229 -12.28 9.03 -20.10
C ALA A 229 -13.51 8.15 -20.38
N ARG A 230 -14.08 7.50 -19.36
CA ARG A 230 -15.32 6.71 -19.49
C ARG A 230 -16.50 7.59 -19.90
N ALA A 231 -16.64 8.78 -19.32
CA ALA A 231 -17.70 9.73 -19.67
C ALA A 231 -17.64 10.13 -21.15
N ARG A 232 -16.46 10.53 -21.64
CA ARG A 232 -16.27 10.90 -23.06
C ARG A 232 -16.55 9.73 -24.00
N ALA A 233 -16.12 8.52 -23.65
CA ALA A 233 -16.38 7.33 -24.47
C ALA A 233 -17.89 7.03 -24.58
N ALA A 234 -18.66 7.25 -23.51
CA ALA A 234 -20.10 7.08 -23.52
C ALA A 234 -20.81 8.12 -24.42
N GLU A 235 -20.36 9.37 -24.41
CA GLU A 235 -20.87 10.42 -25.31
C GLU A 235 -20.64 10.08 -26.79
N HIS A 236 -19.47 9.53 -27.13
CA HIS A 236 -19.15 9.14 -28.51
C HIS A 236 -19.84 7.85 -28.97
N ALA A 237 -20.28 6.99 -28.03
CA ALA A 237 -21.01 5.76 -28.35
C ALA A 237 -22.54 5.98 -28.46
N GLY A 238 -23.03 7.12 -27.96
CA GLY A 238 -24.43 7.54 -28.07
C GLY A 238 -24.72 8.52 -29.22
N ALA A 239 -23.70 8.86 -30.03
CA ALA A 239 -23.79 9.65 -31.26
C ALA A 239 -23.56 8.74 -32.48
#